data_AF-A0A971A9E0-F1
#
_entry.id   AF-A0A971A9E0-F1
#
_cell.length_a   1.000
_cell.length_b   1.000
_cell.length_c   1.000
_cell.angle_alpha   90.00
_cell.angle_beta   90.00
_cell.angle_gamma   90.00
#
_symmetry.space_group_name_H-M   'P 1'
#
loop_
_entity.id
_entity.type
_entity.pdbx_description
1 polymer ?
#
loop_
_entity_poly.entity_id
_entity_poly.type
_entity_poly.pdbx_seq_one_letter_code
_entity_poly.pdbx_strand_id
1 'polypeptide(L)' 'MYKSEAIIVKCDIGPFPRSMPEGMFDQMPSVSVTLSDGESFILFEYYPDEISFVASEFIGLTVAEAESLKTQKEIKYIQS' A
#
# COMPACT_ATOMS: atom_id res chain seq x y z
N MET A 1 -9.56 14.15 9.80
CA MET A 1 -10.57 13.07 9.77
C MET A 1 -10.88 12.86 8.30
N TYR A 2 -10.37 11.80 7.69
CA TYR A 2 -10.70 11.47 6.31
C TYR A 2 -12.18 11.11 6.24
N LYS A 3 -12.88 11.63 5.22
CA LYS A 3 -14.28 11.33 4.99
C LYS A 3 -14.39 9.82 4.76
N SER A 4 -15.10 9.11 5.62
CA SER A 4 -15.21 7.63 5.62
C SER A 4 -15.82 7.04 4.35
N GLU A 5 -16.30 7.88 3.43
CA GLU A 5 -16.89 7.53 2.14
C GLU A 5 -15.97 7.83 0.95
N ALA A 6 -14.82 8.48 1.18
CA ALA A 6 -13.91 8.85 0.11
C ALA A 6 -13.16 7.60 -0.39
N ILE A 7 -13.45 7.21 -1.62
CA ILE A 7 -12.79 6.10 -2.31
C ILE A 7 -11.46 6.54 -2.91
N ILE A 8 -10.54 5.59 -3.04
CA ILE A 8 -9.26 5.75 -3.72
C ILE A 8 -9.51 5.79 -5.22
N VAL A 9 -9.10 6.87 -5.87
CA VAL A 9 -9.21 7.07 -7.33
C VAL A 9 -7.88 6.92 -8.05
N LYS A 10 -6.77 7.01 -7.31
CA LYS A 10 -5.42 6.80 -7.82
C LYS A 10 -4.57 6.11 -6.76
N CYS A 11 -3.72 5.20 -7.20
CA CYS A 11 -2.74 4.54 -6.35
C CYS A 11 -1.39 4.50 -7.06
N ASP A 12 -0.33 4.81 -6.34
CA ASP A 12 1.06 4.77 -6.80
C ASP A 12 1.89 3.98 -5.77
N ILE A 13 2.64 2.99 -6.26
CA ILE A 13 3.52 2.17 -5.45
C ILE A 13 4.94 2.74 -5.55
N GLY A 14 5.54 2.98 -4.39
CA GLY A 14 6.88 3.53 -4.25
C GLY A 14 7.97 2.59 -4.79
N PRO A 15 9.21 3.10 -4.91
CA PRO A 15 10.33 2.32 -5.41
C PRO A 15 10.63 1.12 -4.50
N PHE A 16 11.05 0.02 -5.12
CA PHE A 16 11.51 -1.16 -4.41
C PHE A 16 12.97 -0.97 -3.99
N PRO A 17 13.36 -1.43 -2.78
CA PRO A 17 14.75 -1.43 -2.36
C PRO A 17 15.60 -2.29 -3.30
N ARG A 18 16.87 -1.91 -3.47
CA ARG A 18 17.82 -2.69 -4.26
C ARG A 18 18.17 -4.01 -3.56
N SER A 19 18.74 -4.95 -4.31
CA SER A 19 19.26 -6.18 -3.73
C SER A 19 20.35 -5.90 -2.68
N MET A 20 20.45 -6.76 -1.67
CA MET A 20 21.54 -6.68 -0.71
C MET A 20 22.91 -6.89 -1.38
N PRO A 21 23.96 -6.19 -0.93
CA PRO A 21 24.00 -5.28 0.22
C PRO A 21 23.64 -3.82 -0.10
N GLU A 22 23.47 -3.46 -1.38
CA GLU A 22 23.29 -2.07 -1.81
C GLU A 22 21.99 -1.43 -1.30
N GLY A 23 20.93 -2.22 -1.16
CA GLY A 23 19.63 -1.74 -0.66
C GLY A 23 19.38 -1.90 0.83
N MET A 24 20.40 -2.20 1.63
CA MET A 24 20.26 -2.39 3.08
C MET A 24 19.72 -1.14 3.81
N PHE A 25 19.93 0.05 3.26
CA PHE A 25 19.41 1.33 3.77
C PHE A 25 18.39 1.98 2.83
N ASP A 26 17.98 1.29 1.76
CA ASP A 26 16.94 1.81 0.88
C ASP A 26 15.58 1.76 1.62
N GLN A 27 14.71 2.72 1.30
CA GLN A 27 13.37 2.78 1.88
C GLN A 27 12.52 1.59 1.41
N MET A 28 11.64 1.11 2.27
CA MET A 28 10.66 0.09 1.90
C MET A 28 9.64 0.67 0.91
N PRO A 29 9.08 -0.15 0.02
CA PRO A 29 8.03 0.31 -0.87
C PRO A 29 6.81 0.74 -0.04
N SER A 30 6.26 1.88 -0.42
CA SER A 30 5.08 2.46 0.19
C SER A 30 3.93 2.54 -0.81
N VAL A 31 2.70 2.39 -0.33
CA VAL A 31 1.49 2.60 -1.11
C VAL A 31 1.02 4.02 -0.86
N SER A 32 0.99 4.84 -1.90
CA SER A 32 0.45 6.19 -1.86
C SER A 32 -0.87 6.24 -2.62
N VAL A 33 -1.88 6.87 -2.04
CA VAL A 33 -3.24 6.90 -2.58
C VAL A 33 -3.73 8.32 -2.71
N THR A 34 -4.55 8.57 -3.73
CA THR A 34 -5.34 9.79 -3.88
C THR A 34 -6.81 9.42 -3.75
N LEU A 35 -7.49 10.07 -2.83
CA LEU A 35 -8.92 9.93 -2.60
C LEU A 35 -9.72 10.79 -3.59
N SER A 36 -10.97 10.42 -3.81
CA SER A 36 -11.94 11.13 -4.65
C SER A 36 -12.19 12.58 -4.22
N ASP A 37 -11.94 12.92 -2.96
CA ASP A 37 -12.05 14.30 -2.43
C ASP A 37 -10.83 15.16 -2.79
N GLY A 38 -9.79 14.57 -3.39
CA GLY A 38 -8.54 15.23 -3.78
C GLY A 38 -7.41 15.12 -2.75
N GLU A 39 -7.66 14.51 -1.59
CA GLU A 39 -6.62 14.23 -0.60
C GLU A 39 -5.67 13.13 -1.07
N SER A 40 -4.36 13.37 -0.97
CA SER A 40 -3.33 12.37 -1.30
C SER A 40 -2.36 12.17 -0.15
N PHE A 41 -2.09 10.91 0.22
CA PHE A 41 -1.19 10.58 1.31
C PHE A 41 -0.60 9.17 1.15
N ILE A 42 0.42 8.87 1.96
CA ILE A 42 1.00 7.53 2.07
C ILE A 42 0.11 6.71 2.99
N LEU A 43 -0.46 5.63 2.45
CA LEU A 43 -1.35 4.73 3.15
C LEU A 43 -0.57 3.83 4.12
N PHE A 44 0.45 3.11 3.62
CA PHE A 44 1.32 2.27 4.43
C PHE A 44 2.61 1.90 3.68
N GLU A 45 3.61 1.46 4.44
CA GLU A 45 4.77 0.72 3.95
C GLU A 45 4.54 -0.80 4.08
N TYR A 46 5.19 -1.57 3.22
CA TYR A 46 5.13 -3.03 3.23
C TYR A 46 6.47 -3.66 2.84
N TYR A 47 6.68 -4.92 3.24
CA TYR A 47 7.86 -5.69 2.87
C TYR A 47 7.59 -6.44 1.56
N PRO A 48 8.32 -6.15 0.47
CA PRO A 48 8.05 -6.72 -0.85
C PRO A 48 8.41 -8.20 -0.96
N ASP A 49 9.21 -8.72 -0.03
CA ASP A 49 9.55 -10.15 0.08
C ASP A 49 8.39 -10.97 0.68
N GLU A 50 7.57 -10.33 1.53
CA GLU A 50 6.45 -10.98 2.21
C GLU A 50 5.15 -10.86 1.41
N ILE A 51 4.83 -9.63 0.97
CA ILE A 51 3.57 -9.32 0.29
C ILE A 51 3.80 -8.37 -0.88
N SER A 52 2.96 -8.51 -1.90
CA SER A 52 2.97 -7.62 -3.07
C SER A 52 1.58 -7.06 -3.35
N PHE A 53 1.56 -5.88 -3.94
CA PHE A 53 0.36 -5.16 -4.31
C PHE A 53 0.44 -4.66 -5.73
N VAL A 54 -0.71 -4.47 -6.36
CA VAL A 54 -0.84 -3.70 -7.60
C VAL A 54 -1.76 -2.52 -7.39
N ALA A 55 -1.46 -1.38 -8.03
CA ALA A 55 -2.23 -0.14 -7.88
C ALA A 55 -3.73 -0.34 -8.14
N SER A 56 -4.09 -1.19 -9.10
CA SER A 56 -5.48 -1.50 -9.45
C SER A 56 -6.27 -2.19 -8.35
N GLU A 57 -5.62 -2.89 -7.39
CA GLU A 57 -6.32 -3.52 -6.26
C GLU A 57 -6.91 -2.48 -5.30
N PHE A 58 -6.39 -1.25 -5.32
CA PHE A 58 -6.82 -0.19 -4.41
C PHE A 58 -7.89 0.73 -5.01
N ILE A 59 -8.02 0.78 -6.34
CA ILE A 59 -8.96 1.68 -7.00
C ILE A 59 -10.40 1.29 -6.66
N GLY A 60 -11.17 2.26 -6.16
CA GLY A 60 -12.55 2.05 -5.71
C GLY A 60 -12.69 1.61 -4.26
N LEU A 61 -11.59 1.26 -3.57
CA LEU A 61 -11.61 0.93 -2.15
C LEU A 61 -11.58 2.20 -1.30
N THR A 62 -12.17 2.12 -0.11
CA THR A 62 -11.92 3.08 0.96
C THR A 62 -10.55 2.84 1.61
N VAL A 63 -10.06 3.82 2.37
CA VAL A 63 -8.84 3.70 3.18
C VAL A 63 -8.89 2.46 4.08
N ALA A 64 -10.01 2.25 4.77
CA ALA A 64 -10.20 1.12 5.68
C ALA A 64 -10.19 -0.23 4.95
N GLU A 65 -10.79 -0.31 3.76
CA GLU A 65 -10.75 -1.51 2.93
C GLU A 65 -9.33 -1.81 2.42
N ALA A 66 -8.58 -0.77 2.04
CA ALA A 66 -7.20 -0.91 1.61
C ALA A 66 -6.27 -1.38 2.76
N GLU A 67 -6.47 -0.89 3.99
CA GLU A 67 -5.77 -1.38 5.18
C GLU A 67 -6.16 -2.82 5.52
N SER A 68 -7.44 -3.17 5.37
CA SER A 68 -7.93 -4.53 5.54
C SER A 68 -7.29 -5.48 4.51
N LEU A 69 -7.17 -5.05 3.25
CA LEU A 69 -6.51 -5.81 2.19
C LEU A 69 -5.05 -6.11 2.57
N LYS A 70 -4.31 -5.12 3.08
CA LYS A 70 -2.94 -5.33 3.56
C LYS A 70 -2.90 -6.40 4.65
N THR A 71 -3.73 -6.23 5.67
CA THR A 71 -3.83 -7.15 6.81
C THR A 71 -4.14 -8.58 6.36
N GLN A 72 -5.05 -8.75 5.40
CA GLN A 72 -5.39 -10.06 4.84
C GLN A 72 -4.20 -10.72 4.13
N LYS A 73 -3.41 -9.94 3.37
CA LYS A 73 -2.20 -10.47 2.70
C LYS A 73 -1.12 -10.84 3.71
N GLU A 74 -0.89 -10.01 4.72
CA GLU A 74 0.07 -10.30 5.80
C GLU A 74 -0.28 -11.59 6.55
N ILE A 75 -1.55 -11.74 6.97
CA ILE A 75 -2.03 -12.96 7.63
C ILE A 75 -1.85 -14.18 6.72
N LYS A 76 -2.19 -14.05 5.43
CA LYS A 76 -2.05 -15.15 4.46
C LYS A 76 -0.59 -15.58 4.29
N TYR A 77 0.35 -14.64 4.28
CA TYR A 77 1.78 -14.93 4.23
C TYR A 77 2.25 -15.67 5.49
N ILE A 78 1.86 -15.21 6.69
CA ILE A 78 2.23 -15.84 7.97
C ILE A 78 1.67 -17.26 8.12
N GLN A 79 0.50 -17.53 7.52
CA GLN A 79 -0.17 -18.84 7.57
C GLN A 79 0.27 -19.83 6.47
N SER A 80 1.12 -19.41 5.53
CA SER A 80 1.62 -20.26 4.43
C SER A 80 2.93 -20.95 4.81
#